data_AF-A0A0T5PF23-F1
#
_entry.id   AF-A0A0T5PF23-F1
#
_cell.length_a   1.000
_cell.length_b   1.000
_cell.length_c   1.000
_cell.angle_alpha   90.00
_cell.angle_beta   90.00
_cell.angle_gamma   90.00
#
_symmetry.space_group_name_H-M   'P 1'
#
loop_
_entity.id
_entity.type
_entity.pdbx_description
1 polymer ?
#
loop_
_entity_poly.entity_id
_entity_poly.type
_entity_poly.pdbx_seq_one_letter_code
_entity_poly.pdbx_strand_id
1 'polypeptide(L)'
;MTRIYRRGQAVADLTALLHPVDGPLAVVTSEVDGMSAIQLRDWFEGMARDPFGGEPFDEVTAIPARVLRDGGTEGAPDLSVFAMNLAASLAAWRDEVGLAELWSTVWAEVALQSRPVRAAFFNGMREAAEGLVPADQPVSEAECVSQPREEVCAKLCALARAAGPEDRKAVAMADYGNDWEQHLSRLNDVIDAQACVIAKRDNWFPLETVQLKSHCPGEQGHVPALAVLLVTSICNGDIHGDIEFRWQRQAAEWRALPGGERCAIMNGVRHVYESLPDWEPDVRPVGTFVIDAPDLS
;
A
#
# COMPACT_ATOMS: atom_id res chain seq x y z
N MET A 1 -5.15 18.38 5.70
CA MET A 1 -5.34 17.09 6.40
C MET A 1 -4.00 16.42 6.52
N THR A 2 -3.71 15.83 7.66
CA THR A 2 -2.42 15.20 7.94
C THR A 2 -2.39 13.82 7.26
N ARG A 3 -1.58 13.64 6.19
CA ARG A 3 -1.42 12.38 5.43
C ARG A 3 -0.59 11.34 6.19
N ILE A 4 -1.03 11.00 7.39
CA ILE A 4 -0.28 10.17 8.36
C ILE A 4 -0.12 8.75 7.82
N TYR A 5 -1.20 8.17 7.30
CA TYR A 5 -1.20 6.81 6.78
C TYR A 5 -0.25 6.66 5.59
N ARG A 6 -0.36 7.55 4.59
CA ARG A 6 0.47 7.45 3.38
C ARG A 6 1.95 7.59 3.70
N ARG A 7 2.32 8.47 4.63
CA ARG A 7 3.71 8.62 5.09
C ARG A 7 4.21 7.37 5.79
N GLY A 8 3.43 6.83 6.74
CA GLY A 8 3.79 5.57 7.40
C GLY A 8 3.96 4.42 6.41
N GLN A 9 3.10 4.35 5.40
CA GLN A 9 3.20 3.36 4.33
C GLN A 9 4.44 3.55 3.47
N ALA A 10 4.75 4.78 3.07
CA ALA A 10 5.95 5.09 2.28
C ALA A 10 7.24 4.73 3.03
N VAL A 11 7.29 5.03 4.35
CA VAL A 11 8.41 4.60 5.21
C VAL A 11 8.54 3.07 5.23
N ALA A 12 7.43 2.36 5.42
CA ALA A 12 7.42 0.90 5.43
C ALA A 12 7.91 0.31 4.09
N ASP A 13 7.49 0.87 2.96
CA ASP A 13 7.89 0.43 1.62
C ASP A 13 9.39 0.63 1.38
N LEU A 14 9.91 1.82 1.70
CA LEU A 14 11.34 2.13 1.56
C LEU A 14 12.19 1.25 2.46
N THR A 15 11.70 0.97 3.67
CA THR A 15 12.37 0.07 4.62
C THR A 15 12.40 -1.36 4.09
N ALA A 16 11.30 -1.83 3.48
CA ALA A 16 11.23 -3.15 2.86
C ALA A 16 12.27 -3.33 1.74
N LEU A 17 12.63 -2.26 1.01
CA LEU A 17 13.70 -2.30 0.01
C LEU A 17 15.10 -2.50 0.60
N LEU A 18 15.30 -2.19 1.88
CA LEU A 18 16.58 -2.33 2.58
C LEU A 18 16.77 -3.74 3.17
N HIS A 19 15.68 -4.48 3.37
CA HIS A 19 15.68 -5.82 3.95
C HIS A 19 16.17 -6.99 3.06
N PRO A 20 16.26 -6.94 1.71
CA PRO A 20 16.86 -8.02 0.93
C PRO A 20 18.40 -8.04 1.01
N VAL A 21 19.03 -7.09 1.71
CA VAL A 21 20.48 -7.04 1.90
C VAL A 21 20.91 -7.95 3.05
N ASP A 22 20.89 -9.26 2.83
CA ASP A 22 21.56 -10.28 3.67
C ASP A 22 23.11 -10.26 3.51
N GLY A 23 23.66 -9.11 3.08
CA GLY A 23 25.09 -8.83 3.00
C GLY A 23 25.51 -7.79 4.05
N PRO A 24 26.81 -7.62 4.34
CA PRO A 24 27.27 -6.77 5.42
C PRO A 24 27.02 -5.29 5.10
N LEU A 25 25.83 -4.79 5.46
CA LEU A 25 25.56 -3.37 5.76
C LEU A 25 26.41 -2.84 6.92
N ALA A 26 27.28 -3.69 7.49
CA ALA A 26 28.15 -3.42 8.63
C ALA A 26 29.34 -2.49 8.33
N VAL A 27 29.53 -1.96 7.11
CA VAL A 27 30.76 -1.22 6.77
C VAL A 27 30.55 0.27 6.46
N VAL A 28 29.33 0.76 6.25
CA VAL A 28 29.11 2.21 5.99
C VAL A 28 28.51 2.95 7.19
N THR A 29 28.12 2.26 8.26
CA THR A 29 27.54 2.88 9.47
C THR A 29 28.51 2.94 10.64
N SER A 30 29.82 3.05 10.40
CA SER A 30 30.75 3.33 11.50
C SER A 30 30.49 4.74 12.02
N GLU A 31 29.78 4.79 13.15
CA GLU A 31 29.50 5.97 13.97
C GLU A 31 28.38 6.89 13.47
N VAL A 32 27.16 6.34 13.36
CA VAL A 32 25.93 7.13 13.40
C VAL A 32 25.52 7.30 14.87
N ASP A 33 25.94 8.40 15.51
CA ASP A 33 25.49 8.88 16.83
C ASP A 33 25.17 7.81 17.90
N GLY A 34 26.06 6.84 18.06
CA GLY A 34 25.94 5.79 19.08
C GLY A 34 24.85 4.75 18.83
N MET A 35 24.12 4.80 17.71
CA MET A 35 23.24 3.72 17.27
C MET A 35 24.00 2.79 16.32
N SER A 36 24.17 1.55 16.76
CA SER A 36 24.65 0.45 15.91
C SER A 36 23.67 0.17 14.77
N ALA A 37 24.16 -0.43 13.67
CA ALA A 37 23.31 -0.93 12.57
C ALA A 37 22.17 -1.84 13.05
N ILE A 38 22.40 -2.56 14.15
CA ILE A 38 21.39 -3.39 14.82
C ILE A 38 20.28 -2.51 15.42
N GLN A 39 20.62 -1.42 16.12
CA GLN A 39 19.62 -0.51 16.69
C GLN A 39 18.81 0.23 15.62
N LEU A 40 19.44 0.60 14.49
CA LEU A 40 18.75 1.19 13.35
C LEU A 40 17.79 0.19 12.69
N ARG A 41 18.23 -1.05 12.45
CA ARG A 41 17.37 -2.12 11.95
C ARG A 41 16.23 -2.41 12.91
N ASP A 42 16.50 -2.55 14.21
CA ASP A 42 15.49 -2.84 15.22
C ASP A 42 14.48 -1.67 15.36
N TRP A 43 14.92 -0.43 15.14
CA TRP A 43 14.06 0.75 15.05
C TRP A 43 13.18 0.74 13.80
N PHE A 44 13.74 0.44 12.62
CA PHE A 44 13.00 0.28 11.38
C PHE A 44 12.01 -0.89 11.44
N GLU A 45 12.40 -2.02 12.03
CA GLU A 45 11.52 -3.16 12.30
C GLU A 45 10.42 -2.80 13.31
N GLY A 46 10.74 -1.98 14.31
CA GLY A 46 9.77 -1.43 15.25
C GLY A 46 8.73 -0.56 14.55
N MET A 47 9.17 0.39 13.71
CA MET A 47 8.29 1.22 12.89
C MET A 47 7.50 0.41 11.85
N ALA A 48 8.07 -0.64 11.27
CA ALA A 48 7.36 -1.50 10.33
C ALA A 48 6.28 -2.35 11.02
N ARG A 49 6.51 -2.77 12.28
CA ARG A 49 5.56 -3.55 13.08
C ARG A 49 4.47 -2.68 13.71
N ASP A 50 4.81 -1.48 14.15
CA ASP A 50 3.91 -0.52 14.78
C ASP A 50 4.33 0.93 14.48
N PRO A 51 4.00 1.46 13.29
CA PRO A 51 4.41 2.81 12.88
C PRO A 51 3.76 3.93 13.71
N PHE A 52 2.84 3.58 14.62
CA PHE A 52 2.05 4.51 15.42
C PHE A 52 2.06 4.18 16.92
N GLY A 53 3.01 3.35 17.37
CA GLY A 53 3.04 2.82 18.73
C GLY A 53 3.32 3.88 19.80
N GLY A 54 2.26 4.37 20.43
CA GLY A 54 2.12 4.75 21.85
C GLY A 54 3.00 5.84 22.49
N GLU A 55 4.26 5.98 22.09
CA GLU A 55 5.18 6.99 22.60
C GLU A 55 5.00 8.29 21.80
N PRO A 56 4.99 9.47 22.46
CA PRO A 56 4.93 10.74 21.75
C PRO A 56 6.13 10.86 20.79
N PHE A 57 5.83 11.12 19.51
CA PHE A 57 6.80 11.29 18.41
C PHE A 57 7.92 12.31 18.73
N ASP A 58 7.76 13.16 19.74
CA ASP A 58 8.73 14.16 20.17
C ASP A 58 10.02 13.56 20.78
N GLU A 59 10.01 12.34 21.34
CA GLU A 59 11.22 11.71 21.92
C GLU A 59 12.01 10.83 20.93
N VAL A 60 11.40 10.44 19.79
CA VAL A 60 12.01 9.54 18.79
C VAL A 60 12.71 10.31 17.65
N THR A 61 12.55 11.64 17.58
CA THR A 61 12.94 12.49 16.42
C THR A 61 14.35 13.07 16.45
N ALA A 62 15.19 12.66 17.40
CA ALA A 62 16.59 13.07 17.43
C ALA A 62 17.48 12.17 16.55
N ILE A 63 17.17 12.02 15.25
CA ILE A 63 18.21 11.65 14.30
C ILE A 63 19.05 12.92 14.06
N PRO A 64 20.38 12.87 14.22
CA PRO A 64 21.22 14.03 14.02
C PRO A 64 21.47 14.19 12.53
N ALA A 65 20.93 15.25 11.95
CA ALA A 65 21.15 15.73 10.57
C ALA A 65 22.63 15.94 10.18
N ARG A 66 23.60 15.62 11.05
CA ARG A 66 25.03 15.90 10.89
C ARG A 66 25.80 14.84 10.11
N VAL A 67 25.32 13.60 10.05
CA VAL A 67 26.04 12.48 9.41
C VAL A 67 26.06 12.58 7.87
N LEU A 68 25.17 13.39 7.28
CA LEU A 68 24.85 13.35 5.86
C LEU A 68 25.61 14.36 4.98
N ARG A 69 26.29 15.34 5.58
CA ARG A 69 27.09 16.33 4.85
C ARG A 69 28.56 15.96 4.67
N ASP A 70 29.12 15.13 5.55
CA ASP A 70 30.56 14.92 5.63
C ASP A 70 31.03 13.60 4.98
N GLY A 71 30.09 12.75 4.53
CA GLY A 71 30.36 11.53 3.77
C GLY A 71 30.65 11.82 2.30
N GLY A 72 31.76 12.52 2.02
CA GLY A 72 32.25 12.74 0.66
C GLY A 72 32.67 11.44 -0.02
N THR A 73 31.73 10.74 -0.64
CA THR A 73 32.04 9.77 -1.69
C THR A 73 31.92 10.48 -3.04
N GLU A 74 33.05 10.70 -3.72
CA GLU A 74 33.06 11.05 -5.14
C GLU A 74 32.41 9.90 -5.94
N GLY A 75 31.09 9.98 -6.16
CA GLY A 75 30.28 8.96 -6.84
C GLY A 75 28.79 9.22 -6.64
N ALA A 76 27.95 8.78 -7.58
CA ALA A 76 26.50 8.87 -7.42
C ALA A 76 26.07 8.09 -6.15
N PRO A 77 25.17 8.63 -5.32
CA PRO A 77 24.73 7.97 -4.11
C PRO A 77 23.99 6.66 -4.43
N ASP A 78 24.32 5.60 -3.69
CA ASP A 78 23.63 4.30 -3.75
C ASP A 78 22.13 4.48 -3.44
N LEU A 79 21.26 3.82 -4.20
CA LEU A 79 19.81 3.80 -3.98
C LEU A 79 19.42 3.43 -2.54
N SER A 80 20.21 2.60 -1.88
CA SER A 80 20.01 2.21 -0.48
C SER A 80 20.18 3.41 0.46
N VAL A 81 21.20 4.24 0.22
CA VAL A 81 21.45 5.48 0.96
C VAL A 81 20.32 6.48 0.72
N PHE A 82 19.84 6.60 -0.53
CA PHE A 82 18.70 7.45 -0.82
C PHE A 82 17.41 6.98 -0.13
N ALA A 83 17.12 5.67 -0.17
CA ALA A 83 15.95 5.09 0.51
C ALA A 83 15.96 5.36 2.01
N MET A 84 17.11 5.20 2.68
CA MET A 84 17.28 5.51 4.10
C MET A 84 17.02 6.99 4.39
N ASN A 85 17.58 7.90 3.59
CA ASN A 85 17.41 9.34 3.76
C ASN A 85 15.97 9.80 3.55
N LEU A 86 15.31 9.24 2.54
CA LEU A 86 13.91 9.52 2.25
C LEU A 86 13.00 9.01 3.39
N ALA A 87 13.22 7.79 3.86
CA ALA A 87 12.48 7.23 4.98
C ALA A 87 12.66 8.06 6.27
N ALA A 88 13.89 8.47 6.58
CA ALA A 88 14.18 9.32 7.74
C ALA A 88 13.49 10.68 7.65
N SER A 89 13.53 11.34 6.49
CA SER A 89 12.91 12.64 6.26
C SER A 89 11.38 12.57 6.38
N LEU A 90 10.77 11.49 5.86
CA LEU A 90 9.34 11.21 6.00
C LEU A 90 8.93 11.01 7.47
N ALA A 91 9.73 10.24 8.23
CA ALA A 91 9.49 9.98 9.64
C ALA A 91 9.66 11.25 10.50
N ALA A 92 10.61 12.12 10.16
CA ALA A 92 10.93 13.34 10.91
C ALA A 92 10.04 14.55 10.52
N TRP A 93 9.21 14.43 9.47
CA TRP A 93 8.36 15.52 8.96
C TRP A 93 9.13 16.75 8.44
N ARG A 94 10.38 16.58 8.01
CA ARG A 94 11.27 17.67 7.58
C ARG A 94 12.31 17.17 6.57
N ASP A 95 12.73 18.04 5.65
CA ASP A 95 13.89 17.79 4.81
C ASP A 95 15.16 18.21 5.55
N GLU A 96 15.91 17.24 6.07
CA GLU A 96 17.17 17.51 6.77
C GLU A 96 18.39 17.38 5.87
N VAL A 97 18.20 16.87 4.66
CA VAL A 97 19.26 16.17 3.93
C VAL A 97 19.45 16.69 2.50
N GLY A 98 18.56 17.58 2.04
CA GLY A 98 18.57 18.07 0.67
C GLY A 98 18.03 17.01 -0.29
N LEU A 99 16.86 16.44 0.02
CA LEU A 99 16.25 15.37 -0.79
C LEU A 99 16.12 15.72 -2.27
N ALA A 100 15.86 16.99 -2.61
CA ALA A 100 15.75 17.45 -3.99
C ALA A 100 17.04 17.25 -4.81
N GLU A 101 18.20 17.52 -4.18
CA GLU A 101 19.51 17.34 -4.82
C GLU A 101 19.83 15.86 -4.96
N LEU A 102 19.62 15.07 -3.91
CA LEU A 102 19.81 13.62 -3.96
C LEU A 102 18.91 12.97 -5.01
N TRP A 103 17.63 13.33 -5.06
CA TRP A 103 16.68 12.83 -6.06
C TRP A 103 17.18 13.07 -7.47
N SER A 104 17.70 14.28 -7.74
CA SER A 104 18.25 14.64 -9.05
C SER A 104 19.42 13.76 -9.49
N THR A 105 20.15 13.18 -8.54
CA THR A 105 21.27 12.26 -8.84
C THR A 105 20.84 10.81 -9.04
N VAL A 106 19.79 10.35 -8.35
CA VAL A 106 19.35 8.94 -8.37
C VAL A 106 18.14 8.68 -9.27
N TRP A 107 17.44 9.72 -9.72
CA TRP A 107 16.18 9.59 -10.46
C TRP A 107 16.29 8.64 -11.67
N ALA A 108 17.35 8.79 -12.47
CA ALA A 108 17.58 7.95 -13.63
C ALA A 108 17.80 6.47 -13.25
N GLU A 109 18.46 6.22 -12.12
CA GLU A 109 18.69 4.87 -11.62
C GLU A 109 17.41 4.26 -11.05
N VAL A 110 16.62 5.04 -10.31
CA VAL A 110 15.27 4.65 -9.85
C VAL A 110 14.41 4.28 -11.05
N ALA A 111 14.41 5.08 -12.12
CA ALA A 111 13.62 4.81 -13.33
C ALA A 111 13.94 3.46 -14.01
N LEU A 112 15.14 2.89 -13.78
CA LEU A 112 15.55 1.59 -14.31
C LEU A 112 15.15 0.40 -13.42
N GLN A 113 14.65 0.64 -12.20
CA GLN A 113 14.29 -0.41 -11.25
C GLN A 113 13.00 -1.14 -11.64
N SER A 114 12.71 -2.25 -10.96
CA SER A 114 11.42 -2.94 -11.10
C SER A 114 10.26 -2.06 -10.64
N ARG A 115 9.05 -2.30 -11.16
CA ARG A 115 7.88 -1.47 -10.89
C ARG A 115 7.54 -1.30 -9.40
N PRO A 116 7.62 -2.35 -8.55
CA PRO A 116 7.42 -2.19 -7.11
C PRO A 116 8.46 -1.29 -6.43
N VAL A 117 9.73 -1.42 -6.83
CA VAL A 117 10.83 -0.59 -6.30
C VAL A 117 10.61 0.88 -6.70
N ARG A 118 10.26 1.13 -7.97
CA ARG A 118 9.92 2.48 -8.43
C ARG A 118 8.74 3.04 -7.64
N ALA A 119 7.65 2.28 -7.50
CA ALA A 119 6.50 2.69 -6.72
C ALA A 119 6.89 3.10 -5.29
N ALA A 120 7.74 2.35 -4.60
CA ALA A 120 8.20 2.73 -3.26
C ALA A 120 8.91 4.10 -3.25
N PHE A 121 9.87 4.33 -4.15
CA PHE A 121 10.58 5.62 -4.24
C PHE A 121 9.67 6.78 -4.65
N PHE A 122 8.84 6.60 -5.69
CA PHE A 122 7.96 7.65 -6.19
C PHE A 122 6.84 7.98 -5.19
N ASN A 123 6.26 6.98 -4.50
CA ASN A 123 5.34 7.23 -3.40
C ASN A 123 6.05 7.97 -2.24
N GLY A 124 7.26 7.57 -1.87
CA GLY A 124 8.05 8.27 -0.86
C GLY A 124 8.32 9.73 -1.22
N MET A 125 8.73 10.00 -2.45
CA MET A 125 8.94 11.37 -2.94
C MET A 125 7.65 12.18 -3.04
N ARG A 126 6.51 11.54 -3.33
CA ARG A 126 5.20 12.21 -3.31
C ARG A 126 4.81 12.66 -1.91
N GLU A 127 5.09 11.84 -0.90
CA GLU A 127 4.73 12.14 0.49
C GLU A 127 5.78 13.02 1.20
N ALA A 128 7.02 13.02 0.71
CA ALA A 128 8.06 13.95 1.11
C ALA A 128 7.66 15.35 0.68
N ALA A 129 7.86 16.32 1.60
CA ALA A 129 7.15 17.60 1.66
C ALA A 129 6.79 18.22 0.29
N GLU A 130 5.52 18.62 0.16
CA GLU A 130 5.01 19.41 -0.96
C GLU A 130 6.01 20.51 -1.34
N GLY A 131 6.65 20.39 -2.51
CA GLY A 131 7.63 21.35 -3.00
C GLY A 131 9.10 20.90 -3.01
N LEU A 132 9.42 19.67 -2.57
CA LEU A 132 10.79 19.12 -2.66
C LEU A 132 11.08 18.37 -3.97
N VAL A 133 10.05 18.04 -4.75
CA VAL A 133 10.23 17.42 -6.06
C VAL A 133 10.62 18.51 -7.07
N PRO A 134 11.81 18.44 -7.71
CA PRO A 134 12.19 19.37 -8.76
C PRO A 134 11.16 19.39 -9.89
N ALA A 135 10.84 20.59 -10.39
CA ALA A 135 9.79 20.77 -11.40
C ALA A 135 10.06 20.02 -12.73
N ASP A 136 11.33 19.76 -13.03
CA ASP A 136 11.80 19.02 -14.20
C ASP A 136 11.84 17.49 -13.98
N GLN A 137 11.56 17.01 -12.77
CA GLN A 137 11.55 15.58 -12.41
C GLN A 137 10.27 15.23 -11.64
N PRO A 138 9.08 15.45 -12.25
CA PRO A 138 7.83 15.25 -11.55
C PRO A 138 7.63 13.79 -11.16
N VAL A 139 7.06 13.59 -9.98
CA VAL A 139 6.53 12.28 -9.58
C VAL A 139 5.32 11.98 -10.46
N SER A 140 5.51 11.07 -11.41
CA SER A 140 4.42 10.59 -12.28
C SER A 140 3.52 9.64 -11.49
N GLU A 141 2.21 9.84 -11.53
CA GLU A 141 1.22 8.95 -10.88
C GLU A 141 1.37 7.50 -11.35
N ALA A 142 1.74 7.28 -12.62
CA ALA A 142 1.93 5.95 -13.17
C ALA A 142 3.11 5.20 -12.53
N GLU A 143 4.13 5.94 -12.08
CA GLU A 143 5.31 5.37 -11.40
C GLU A 143 5.07 5.09 -9.92
N CYS A 144 3.99 5.64 -9.34
CA CYS A 144 3.56 5.33 -7.97
C CYS A 144 2.81 4.00 -7.86
N VAL A 145 2.53 3.31 -8.98
CA VAL A 145 1.73 2.08 -9.00
C VAL A 145 2.64 0.86 -9.17
N SER A 146 2.67 -0.02 -8.17
CA SER A 146 3.56 -1.20 -8.11
C SER A 146 3.13 -2.34 -9.03
N GLN A 147 1.83 -2.50 -9.27
CA GLN A 147 1.28 -3.54 -10.14
C GLN A 147 0.29 -2.98 -11.18
N PRO A 148 0.33 -3.43 -12.45
CA PRO A 148 -0.63 -3.04 -13.47
C PRO A 148 -2.08 -3.35 -13.03
N ARG A 149 -3.00 -2.44 -13.35
CA ARG A 149 -4.41 -2.56 -13.03
C ARG A 149 -5.00 -3.87 -13.56
N GLU A 150 -4.66 -4.23 -14.79
CA GLU A 150 -5.17 -5.43 -15.46
C GLU A 150 -4.78 -6.71 -14.72
N GLU A 151 -3.56 -6.78 -14.18
CA GLU A 151 -3.07 -7.94 -13.44
C GLU A 151 -3.74 -8.07 -12.07
N VAL A 152 -3.87 -6.95 -11.35
CA VAL A 152 -4.55 -6.90 -10.06
C VAL A 152 -6.03 -7.29 -10.22
N CYS A 153 -6.73 -6.66 -11.18
CA CYS A 153 -8.11 -7.00 -11.49
C CYS A 153 -8.26 -8.45 -11.93
N ALA A 154 -7.34 -9.00 -12.73
CA ALA A 154 -7.42 -10.41 -13.15
C ALA A 154 -7.32 -11.39 -11.97
N LYS A 155 -6.41 -11.15 -11.01
CA LYS A 155 -6.28 -11.95 -9.78
C LYS A 155 -7.54 -11.89 -8.92
N LEU A 156 -8.11 -10.69 -8.72
CA LEU A 156 -9.36 -10.50 -7.98
C LEU A 156 -10.56 -11.16 -8.69
N CYS A 157 -10.66 -11.03 -10.01
CA CYS A 157 -11.68 -11.69 -10.82
C CYS A 157 -11.57 -13.21 -10.72
N ALA A 158 -10.37 -13.77 -10.72
CA ALA A 158 -10.15 -15.20 -10.54
C ALA A 158 -10.64 -15.66 -9.16
N LEU A 159 -10.38 -14.87 -8.11
CA LEU A 159 -10.88 -15.12 -6.76
C LEU A 159 -12.41 -15.09 -6.68
N ALA A 160 -13.06 -14.11 -7.31
CA ALA A 160 -14.52 -14.03 -7.38
C ALA A 160 -15.13 -15.20 -8.18
N ARG A 161 -14.50 -15.63 -9.28
CA ARG A 161 -14.97 -16.74 -10.13
C ARG A 161 -14.81 -18.10 -9.49
N ALA A 162 -13.83 -18.26 -8.60
CA ALA A 162 -13.63 -19.49 -7.84
C ALA A 162 -14.76 -19.77 -6.85
N ALA A 163 -15.58 -18.77 -6.53
CA ALA A 163 -16.74 -18.91 -5.64
C ALA A 163 -17.76 -19.90 -6.20
N GLY A 164 -18.11 -20.90 -5.38
CA GLY A 164 -19.13 -21.88 -5.73
C GLY A 164 -20.55 -21.29 -5.71
N PRO A 165 -21.55 -22.05 -6.17
CA PRO A 165 -22.95 -21.61 -6.15
C PRO A 165 -23.44 -21.18 -4.77
N GLU A 166 -23.01 -21.88 -3.71
CA GLU A 166 -23.41 -21.56 -2.34
C GLU A 166 -22.78 -20.24 -1.84
N ASP A 167 -21.53 -19.94 -2.22
CA ASP A 167 -20.89 -18.67 -1.88
C ASP A 167 -21.62 -17.50 -2.55
N ARG A 168 -21.92 -17.63 -3.85
CA ARG A 168 -22.64 -16.59 -4.61
C ARG A 168 -24.05 -16.38 -4.06
N LYS A 169 -24.73 -17.46 -3.67
CA LYS A 169 -26.03 -17.38 -2.98
C LYS A 169 -25.92 -16.70 -1.61
N ALA A 170 -24.87 -17.01 -0.84
CA ALA A 170 -24.63 -16.36 0.46
C ALA A 170 -24.39 -14.85 0.32
N VAL A 171 -23.71 -14.41 -0.75
CA VAL A 171 -23.61 -12.98 -1.10
C VAL A 171 -25.00 -12.42 -1.40
N ALA A 172 -25.73 -13.03 -2.33
CA ALA A 172 -27.04 -12.54 -2.76
C ALA A 172 -28.11 -12.49 -1.65
N MET A 173 -27.92 -13.27 -0.58
CA MET A 173 -28.81 -13.29 0.59
C MET A 173 -28.43 -12.27 1.68
N ALA A 174 -27.38 -11.47 1.50
CA ALA A 174 -26.84 -10.62 2.58
C ALA A 174 -27.83 -9.59 3.14
N ASP A 175 -28.82 -9.15 2.35
CA ASP A 175 -29.91 -8.30 2.81
C ASP A 175 -31.11 -9.13 3.32
N TYR A 176 -30.85 -10.02 4.29
CA TYR A 176 -31.89 -10.89 4.89
C TYR A 176 -32.71 -11.72 3.88
N GLY A 177 -32.12 -12.01 2.71
CA GLY A 177 -32.78 -12.73 1.62
C GLY A 177 -33.79 -11.91 0.81
N ASN A 178 -33.87 -10.59 1.02
CA ASN A 178 -34.72 -9.71 0.20
C ASN A 178 -34.25 -9.76 -1.27
N ASP A 179 -35.17 -10.01 -2.19
CA ASP A 179 -34.92 -10.10 -3.64
C ASP A 179 -33.69 -10.95 -4.04
N TRP A 180 -33.33 -11.97 -3.25
CA TRP A 180 -32.05 -12.68 -3.38
C TRP A 180 -31.86 -13.36 -4.75
N GLU A 181 -32.94 -13.77 -5.42
CA GLU A 181 -32.86 -14.33 -6.78
C GLU A 181 -32.42 -13.29 -7.81
N GLN A 182 -32.89 -12.04 -7.67
CA GLN A 182 -32.49 -10.94 -8.53
C GLN A 182 -31.04 -10.53 -8.25
N HIS A 183 -30.64 -10.45 -6.98
CA HIS A 183 -29.24 -10.24 -6.59
C HIS A 183 -28.34 -11.34 -7.13
N LEU A 184 -28.72 -12.61 -7.01
CA LEU A 184 -27.92 -13.74 -7.49
C LEU A 184 -27.77 -13.72 -9.01
N SER A 185 -28.86 -13.47 -9.73
CA SER A 185 -28.84 -13.34 -11.19
C SER A 185 -27.87 -12.24 -11.63
N ARG A 186 -27.97 -11.04 -11.04
CA ARG A 186 -27.07 -9.92 -11.35
C ARG A 186 -25.63 -10.15 -10.90
N LEU A 187 -25.42 -10.82 -9.77
CA LEU A 187 -24.08 -11.17 -9.30
C LEU A 187 -23.39 -12.13 -10.27
N ASN A 188 -24.11 -13.12 -10.80
CA ASN A 188 -23.58 -14.01 -11.83
C ASN A 188 -23.23 -13.25 -13.11
N ASP A 189 -24.10 -12.35 -13.58
CA ASP A 189 -23.78 -11.47 -14.71
C ASP A 189 -22.49 -10.67 -14.46
N VAL A 190 -22.34 -10.09 -13.27
CA VAL A 190 -21.15 -9.31 -12.90
C VAL A 190 -19.87 -10.16 -12.95
N ILE A 191 -19.89 -11.34 -12.32
CA ILE A 191 -18.71 -12.21 -12.20
C ILE A 191 -18.34 -12.86 -13.54
N ASP A 192 -19.34 -13.33 -14.29
CA ASP A 192 -19.12 -14.19 -15.45
C ASP A 192 -19.08 -13.38 -16.77
N ALA A 193 -19.81 -12.25 -16.87
CA ALA A 193 -19.95 -11.49 -18.11
C ALA A 193 -19.40 -10.05 -18.05
N GLN A 194 -19.24 -9.44 -16.87
CA GLN A 194 -18.86 -8.02 -16.75
C GLN A 194 -17.47 -7.81 -16.11
N ALA A 195 -16.58 -8.80 -16.23
CA ALA A 195 -15.23 -8.73 -15.68
C ALA A 195 -15.20 -8.32 -14.19
N CYS A 196 -16.19 -8.76 -13.41
CA CYS A 196 -16.35 -8.45 -11.99
C CYS A 196 -16.50 -6.95 -11.66
N VAL A 197 -16.88 -6.12 -12.63
CA VAL A 197 -17.17 -4.70 -12.41
C VAL A 197 -18.68 -4.52 -12.29
N ILE A 198 -19.13 -3.93 -11.18
CA ILE A 198 -20.52 -3.51 -11.03
C ILE A 198 -20.72 -2.20 -11.79
N ALA A 199 -21.53 -2.24 -12.85
CA ALA A 199 -21.81 -1.04 -13.64
C ALA A 199 -22.68 -0.04 -12.84
N LYS A 200 -22.57 1.26 -13.15
CA LYS A 200 -23.34 2.32 -12.48
C LYS A 200 -24.86 2.11 -12.50
N ARG A 201 -25.38 1.43 -13.54
CA ARG A 201 -26.81 1.08 -13.67
C ARG A 201 -27.26 0.00 -12.69
N ASP A 202 -26.32 -0.74 -12.13
CA ASP A 202 -26.51 -1.87 -11.22
C ASP A 202 -26.23 -1.43 -9.77
N ASN A 203 -26.58 -0.17 -9.45
CA ASN A 203 -26.32 0.48 -8.16
C ASN A 203 -27.16 -0.08 -6.99
N TRP A 204 -28.16 -0.90 -7.28
CA TRP A 204 -28.94 -1.62 -6.27
C TRP A 204 -28.62 -3.13 -6.32
N PHE A 205 -28.88 -3.76 -7.46
CA PHE A 205 -28.59 -5.19 -7.70
C PHE A 205 -27.33 -5.35 -8.56
N PRO A 206 -26.22 -5.98 -8.11
CA PRO A 206 -26.03 -6.66 -6.83
C PRO A 206 -25.26 -5.82 -5.79
N LEU A 207 -25.03 -4.52 -6.04
CA LEU A 207 -24.14 -3.67 -5.26
C LEU A 207 -24.42 -3.73 -3.75
N GLU A 208 -25.68 -3.60 -3.35
CA GLU A 208 -26.08 -3.61 -1.93
C GLU A 208 -25.61 -4.88 -1.23
N THR A 209 -25.97 -6.05 -1.77
CA THR A 209 -25.58 -7.35 -1.19
C THR A 209 -24.07 -7.60 -1.22
N VAL A 210 -23.36 -7.09 -2.24
CA VAL A 210 -21.89 -7.17 -2.32
C VAL A 210 -21.26 -6.29 -1.24
N GLN A 211 -21.77 -5.07 -1.04
CA GLN A 211 -21.32 -4.17 0.02
C GLN A 211 -21.60 -4.75 1.41
N LEU A 212 -22.79 -5.30 1.64
CA LEU A 212 -23.15 -5.93 2.91
C LEU A 212 -22.26 -7.16 3.18
N LYS A 213 -22.07 -8.04 2.19
CA LYS A 213 -21.33 -9.28 2.43
C LYS A 213 -19.82 -9.08 2.56
N SER A 214 -19.26 -8.12 1.82
CA SER A 214 -17.87 -7.70 2.02
C SER A 214 -17.64 -7.10 3.42
N HIS A 215 -18.70 -6.76 4.17
CA HIS A 215 -18.59 -6.31 5.56
C HIS A 215 -18.51 -7.42 6.61
N CYS A 216 -18.57 -8.70 6.22
CA CYS A 216 -18.66 -9.84 7.15
C CYS A 216 -17.45 -10.80 7.08
N PRO A 217 -16.27 -10.43 7.61
CA PRO A 217 -15.10 -11.31 7.61
C PRO A 217 -15.40 -12.68 8.23
N GLY A 218 -14.86 -13.74 7.61
CA GLY A 218 -15.03 -15.12 8.07
C GLY A 218 -16.36 -15.77 7.68
N GLU A 219 -17.32 -15.03 7.14
CA GLU A 219 -18.56 -15.62 6.63
C GLU A 219 -18.42 -16.14 5.20
N GLN A 220 -19.18 -17.20 4.88
CA GLN A 220 -19.27 -17.75 3.52
C GLN A 220 -19.69 -16.67 2.51
N GLY A 221 -18.96 -16.52 1.41
CA GLY A 221 -19.20 -15.47 0.41
C GLY A 221 -18.53 -14.11 0.68
N HIS A 222 -17.88 -13.91 1.83
CA HIS A 222 -17.16 -12.67 2.14
C HIS A 222 -16.07 -12.35 1.12
N VAL A 223 -15.15 -13.29 0.90
CA VAL A 223 -13.99 -13.12 0.02
C VAL A 223 -14.39 -12.80 -1.43
N PRO A 224 -15.30 -13.53 -2.08
CA PRO A 224 -15.71 -13.16 -3.45
C PRO A 224 -16.48 -11.83 -3.52
N ALA A 225 -17.28 -11.48 -2.50
CA ALA A 225 -17.90 -10.16 -2.45
C ALA A 225 -16.86 -9.04 -2.35
N LEU A 226 -15.87 -9.20 -1.47
CA LEU A 226 -14.76 -8.26 -1.32
C LEU A 226 -13.95 -8.12 -2.61
N ALA A 227 -13.69 -9.22 -3.32
CA ALA A 227 -12.98 -9.21 -4.59
C ALA A 227 -13.74 -8.42 -5.68
N VAL A 228 -15.05 -8.63 -5.82
CA VAL A 228 -15.90 -7.86 -6.76
C VAL A 228 -15.93 -6.37 -6.39
N LEU A 229 -16.02 -6.06 -5.10
CA LEU A 229 -16.02 -4.69 -4.61
C LEU A 229 -14.68 -4.00 -4.92
N LEU A 230 -13.55 -4.65 -4.66
CA LEU A 230 -12.21 -4.13 -4.99
C LEU A 230 -12.04 -3.87 -6.48
N VAL A 231 -12.45 -4.80 -7.36
CA VAL A 231 -12.40 -4.59 -8.82
C VAL A 231 -13.24 -3.36 -9.20
N THR A 232 -14.43 -3.23 -8.64
CA THR A 232 -15.33 -2.08 -8.90
C THR A 232 -14.69 -0.77 -8.42
N SER A 233 -14.14 -0.74 -7.21
CA SER A 233 -13.47 0.44 -6.65
C SER A 233 -12.20 0.81 -7.41
N ILE A 234 -11.38 -0.15 -7.85
CA ILE A 234 -10.25 0.12 -8.74
C ILE A 234 -10.73 0.75 -10.06
N CYS A 235 -11.87 0.30 -10.58
CA CYS A 235 -12.38 0.80 -11.85
C CYS A 235 -13.01 2.19 -11.80
N ASN A 236 -13.67 2.53 -10.69
CA ASN A 236 -14.36 3.81 -10.54
C ASN A 236 -13.56 4.84 -9.74
N GLY A 237 -12.46 4.44 -9.08
CA GLY A 237 -11.67 5.29 -8.21
C GLY A 237 -12.23 5.39 -6.79
N ASP A 238 -12.76 4.28 -6.27
CA ASP A 238 -13.38 4.12 -4.95
C ASP A 238 -14.34 5.28 -4.59
N ILE A 239 -15.19 5.70 -5.53
CA ILE A 239 -16.00 6.93 -5.41
C ILE A 239 -16.93 7.00 -4.18
N HIS A 240 -17.18 5.86 -3.54
CA HIS A 240 -18.03 5.73 -2.36
C HIS A 240 -17.21 5.53 -1.07
N GLY A 241 -15.88 5.52 -1.15
CA GLY A 241 -14.98 5.22 -0.03
C GLY A 241 -15.17 3.81 0.51
N ASP A 242 -15.60 2.86 -0.35
CA ASP A 242 -15.98 1.51 0.06
C ASP A 242 -14.78 0.74 0.60
N ILE A 243 -13.63 0.88 -0.05
CA ILE A 243 -12.39 0.20 0.35
C ILE A 243 -11.73 0.98 1.49
N GLU A 244 -11.72 2.30 1.41
CA GLU A 244 -11.19 3.17 2.49
C GLU A 244 -11.84 2.84 3.84
N PHE A 245 -13.18 2.84 3.89
CA PHE A 245 -13.95 2.57 5.08
C PHE A 245 -13.74 1.14 5.62
N ARG A 246 -13.63 0.16 4.73
CA ARG A 246 -13.44 -1.25 5.14
C ARG A 246 -12.03 -1.52 5.64
N TRP A 247 -11.02 -0.92 5.02
CA TRP A 247 -9.64 -1.08 5.46
C TRP A 247 -9.49 -0.72 6.94
N GLN A 248 -10.06 0.41 7.37
CA GLN A 248 -10.07 0.87 8.77
C GLN A 248 -10.65 -0.14 9.77
N ARG A 249 -11.50 -1.07 9.30
CA ARG A 249 -12.23 -2.01 10.14
C ARG A 249 -11.77 -3.45 10.02
N GLN A 250 -11.15 -3.81 8.89
CA GLN A 250 -11.01 -5.21 8.48
C GLN A 250 -9.60 -5.59 8.02
N ALA A 251 -8.62 -4.68 8.07
CA ALA A 251 -7.29 -4.99 7.56
C ALA A 251 -6.61 -6.15 8.31
N ALA A 252 -6.92 -6.36 9.59
CA ALA A 252 -6.36 -7.48 10.35
C ALA A 252 -6.89 -8.82 9.81
N GLU A 253 -8.19 -8.88 9.52
CA GLU A 253 -8.88 -10.02 8.97
C GLU A 253 -8.42 -10.32 7.55
N TRP A 254 -8.20 -9.29 6.73
CA TRP A 254 -7.67 -9.45 5.37
C TRP A 254 -6.23 -10.00 5.37
N ARG A 255 -5.39 -9.55 6.31
CA ARG A 255 -4.05 -10.13 6.52
C ARG A 255 -4.08 -11.56 7.04
N ALA A 256 -5.15 -11.97 7.72
CA ALA A 256 -5.31 -13.32 8.22
C ALA A 256 -5.83 -14.32 7.17
N LEU A 257 -6.20 -13.86 5.97
CA LEU A 257 -6.66 -14.73 4.89
C LEU A 257 -5.59 -15.76 4.46
N PRO A 258 -6.01 -16.91 3.89
CA PRO A 258 -5.13 -17.88 3.26
C PRO A 258 -4.29 -17.24 2.14
N GLY A 259 -3.06 -17.74 1.93
CA GLY A 259 -2.03 -17.05 1.12
C GLY A 259 -2.48 -16.52 -0.24
N GLY A 260 -3.14 -17.34 -1.07
CA GLY A 260 -3.60 -16.90 -2.40
C GLY A 260 -4.68 -15.82 -2.34
N GLU A 261 -5.63 -15.95 -1.41
CA GLU A 261 -6.71 -14.97 -1.21
C GLU A 261 -6.14 -13.67 -0.63
N ARG A 262 -5.31 -13.78 0.41
CA ARG A 262 -4.60 -12.66 1.03
C ARG A 262 -3.80 -11.87 0.00
N CYS A 263 -2.96 -12.53 -0.79
CA CYS A 263 -2.14 -11.87 -1.80
C CYS A 263 -3.01 -11.08 -2.79
N ALA A 264 -4.08 -11.68 -3.32
CA ALA A 264 -4.98 -11.00 -4.26
C ALA A 264 -5.70 -9.79 -3.63
N ILE A 265 -6.26 -9.96 -2.43
CA ILE A 265 -6.96 -8.89 -1.71
C ILE A 265 -6.01 -7.74 -1.35
N MET A 266 -4.86 -8.05 -0.74
CA MET A 266 -3.90 -7.02 -0.32
C MET A 266 -3.32 -6.26 -1.51
N ASN A 267 -3.07 -6.94 -2.64
CA ASN A 267 -2.67 -6.28 -3.89
C ASN A 267 -3.77 -5.38 -4.46
N GLY A 268 -5.03 -5.79 -4.34
CA GLY A 268 -6.19 -4.96 -4.68
C GLY A 268 -6.22 -3.66 -3.89
N VAL A 269 -6.12 -3.76 -2.56
CA VAL A 269 -6.13 -2.59 -1.68
C VAL A 269 -4.90 -1.70 -1.93
N ARG A 270 -3.71 -2.30 -2.08
CA ARG A 270 -2.48 -1.57 -2.43
C ARG A 270 -2.66 -0.75 -3.71
N HIS A 271 -3.28 -1.33 -4.74
CA HIS A 271 -3.53 -0.63 -5.99
C HIS A 271 -4.47 0.56 -5.82
N VAL A 272 -5.51 0.43 -4.98
CA VAL A 272 -6.41 1.55 -4.63
C VAL A 272 -5.63 2.67 -3.95
N TYR A 273 -4.82 2.32 -2.93
CA TYR A 273 -3.96 3.28 -2.21
C TYR A 273 -3.01 4.03 -3.16
N GLU A 274 -2.29 3.31 -4.03
CA GLU A 274 -1.30 3.88 -4.93
C GLU A 274 -1.92 4.80 -5.98
N SER A 275 -3.08 4.40 -6.52
CA SER A 275 -3.74 5.06 -7.64
C SER A 275 -4.61 6.25 -7.24
N LEU A 276 -4.97 6.38 -5.96
CA LEU A 276 -5.84 7.44 -5.46
C LEU A 276 -5.08 8.30 -4.44
N PRO A 277 -4.55 9.49 -4.82
CA PRO A 277 -3.76 10.36 -3.95
C PRO A 277 -4.47 10.83 -2.68
N ASP A 278 -5.81 10.88 -2.71
CA ASP A 278 -6.64 11.33 -1.59
C ASP A 278 -7.16 10.18 -0.71
N TRP A 279 -6.83 8.93 -1.05
CA TRP A 279 -7.18 7.76 -0.24
C TRP A 279 -6.36 7.75 1.04
N GLU A 280 -7.02 8.03 2.17
CA GLU A 280 -6.41 8.22 3.49
C GLU A 280 -7.34 7.62 4.56
N PRO A 281 -7.22 6.32 4.86
CA PRO A 281 -8.06 5.71 5.89
C PRO A 281 -7.76 6.34 7.26
N ASP A 282 -8.82 6.61 8.04
CA ASP A 282 -8.74 7.11 9.42
C ASP A 282 -7.87 6.17 10.26
N VAL A 283 -6.65 6.61 10.55
CA VAL A 283 -5.61 5.90 11.29
C VAL A 283 -5.92 5.86 12.79
N ARG A 284 -6.84 4.97 13.14
CA ARG A 284 -6.68 4.19 14.38
C ARG A 284 -5.84 2.95 14.04
N PRO A 285 -5.09 2.32 14.96
CA PRO A 285 -3.90 1.54 14.63
C PRO A 285 -4.30 0.27 13.88
N VAL A 286 -4.30 0.39 12.57
CA VAL A 286 -4.66 -0.65 11.62
C VAL A 286 -3.46 -0.65 10.65
N GLY A 287 -2.63 -1.68 10.76
CA GLY A 287 -1.23 -1.66 10.31
C GLY A 287 -0.96 -1.27 8.84
N THR A 288 0.31 -1.34 8.44
CA THR A 288 0.80 -1.05 7.08
C THR A 288 0.64 -2.26 6.13
N PHE A 289 0.64 -2.00 4.82
CA PHE A 289 0.92 -3.02 3.80
C PHE A 289 2.41 -3.35 3.89
N VAL A 290 2.77 -4.60 4.17
CA VAL A 290 4.16 -5.03 3.98
C VAL A 290 4.22 -5.60 2.57
N ILE A 291 5.15 -5.11 1.75
CA ILE A 291 5.44 -5.73 0.44
C ILE A 291 5.90 -7.16 0.74
N ASP A 292 5.13 -8.15 0.30
CA ASP A 292 5.53 -9.55 0.46
C ASP A 292 6.82 -9.76 -0.35
N ALA A 293 7.90 -10.22 0.30
CA ALA A 293 9.22 -10.43 -0.31
C ALA A 293 9.25 -11.22 -1.64
N PRO A 294 8.33 -12.16 -1.96
CA PRO A 294 8.28 -12.81 -3.27
C PRO A 294 7.98 -11.87 -4.44
N ASP A 295 7.44 -10.67 -4.18
CA ASP A 295 7.13 -9.68 -5.22
C ASP A 295 8.32 -8.74 -5.51
N LEU A 296 9.44 -8.89 -4.79
CA LEU A 296 10.68 -8.11 -4.97
C LEU A 296 11.78 -8.87 -5.75
N SER A 297 11.57 -10.15 -6.06
CA SER A 297 12.53 -11.02 -6.79
C SER A 297 12.21 -11.15 -8.28
#